data_AF-A0A443SK42-F1
#
_entry.id   AF-A0A443SK42-F1
#
_cell.length_a   1.000
_cell.length_b   1.000
_cell.length_c   1.000
_cell.angle_alpha   90.00
_cell.angle_beta   90.00
_cell.angle_gamma   90.00
#
_symmetry.space_group_name_H-M   'P 1'
#
loop_
_entity.id
_entity.type
_entity.pdbx_description
1 polymer ?
#
loop_
_entity_poly.entity_id
_entity_poly.type
_entity_poly.pdbx_seq_one_letter_code
_entity_poly.pdbx_strand_id
1 'polypeptide(L)'
;MKLCESVYRSKEALDSLRFSYFLCYNSLWGALKRKEVFPWFSFVEWCVLNEEISNYDEAFIFRTFKREGLNIQYTSSDGTYTVTTFNETQPSLKLIIFEENPQTNQYRRVGWKNRLIPPDSCTLIHCFPPRLIEKPLETVNFMDSEIPVPREEIEILKYLFPDDWWKDSEPDSSLKIDSKSKESRTFLINVMTWLEEFKKSHKENELVTNEVVAQAHIENYAMKLFERADKEDRAGAANKGTSKVYFTASQVLDCLTVFPDSSEEAAQKSKYAKWRAAYINKCLKSGDTPLPPEDNEETLDVPFPEAKSDESNVPAAGPSFSTPQPSLLPLPSEPTVPTPAAIASPVSLIAQNGSPLSPQMLIKAEKFCKWAGSSLQYEDVPTAIANLEKALAVLKTGQDVN
;
A
#
# COMPACT_ATOMS: atom_id res chain seq x y z
N MET A 1 -0.41 10.73 -28.43
CA MET A 1 -1.13 10.30 -29.65
C MET A 1 -1.97 9.04 -29.39
N LYS A 2 -1.40 7.91 -28.94
CA LYS A 2 -2.17 6.68 -28.65
C LYS A 2 -3.24 6.82 -27.55
N LEU A 3 -2.94 7.57 -26.48
CA LEU A 3 -3.88 7.76 -25.38
C LEU A 3 -5.11 8.59 -25.80
N CYS A 4 -4.92 9.68 -26.56
CA CYS A 4 -6.04 10.49 -27.08
C CYS A 4 -7.00 9.66 -27.94
N GLU A 5 -6.44 8.81 -28.81
CA GLU A 5 -7.23 7.91 -29.66
C GLU A 5 -8.03 6.89 -28.84
N SER A 6 -7.41 6.32 -27.78
CA SER A 6 -8.11 5.41 -26.88
C SER A 6 -9.21 6.11 -26.08
N VAL A 7 -8.99 7.34 -25.62
CA VAL A 7 -9.99 8.18 -24.96
C VAL A 7 -11.18 8.43 -25.88
N TYR A 8 -10.93 8.87 -27.12
CA TYR A 8 -11.97 9.10 -28.13
C TYR A 8 -12.81 7.84 -28.38
N ARG A 9 -12.16 6.70 -28.63
CA ARG A 9 -12.84 5.40 -28.87
C ARG A 9 -13.64 4.92 -27.66
N SER A 10 -13.13 5.16 -26.46
CA SER A 10 -13.82 4.77 -25.22
C SER A 10 -15.06 5.63 -25.00
N LYS A 11 -14.99 6.93 -25.33
CA LYS A 11 -16.14 7.83 -25.35
C LYS A 11 -17.21 7.32 -26.32
N GLU A 12 -16.85 7.01 -27.57
CA GLU A 12 -17.81 6.51 -28.58
C GLU A 12 -18.49 5.21 -28.12
N ALA A 13 -17.74 4.31 -27.47
CA ALA A 13 -18.30 3.10 -26.88
C ALA A 13 -19.34 3.44 -25.78
N LEU A 14 -19.00 4.31 -24.82
CA LEU A 14 -19.89 4.70 -23.72
C LEU A 14 -21.14 5.44 -24.19
N ASP A 15 -20.99 6.35 -25.15
CA ASP A 15 -22.12 7.08 -25.75
C ASP A 15 -23.08 6.12 -26.46
N SER A 16 -22.56 5.10 -27.16
CA SER A 16 -23.38 4.07 -27.79
C SER A 16 -24.14 3.19 -26.78
N LEU A 17 -23.58 3.02 -25.59
CA LEU A 17 -24.21 2.34 -24.45
C LEU A 17 -25.14 3.26 -23.65
N ARG A 18 -25.13 4.58 -23.92
CA ARG A 18 -25.83 5.61 -23.15
C ARG A 18 -25.47 5.60 -21.67
N PHE A 19 -24.21 5.29 -21.35
CA PHE A 19 -23.70 5.41 -19.99
C PHE A 19 -23.44 6.88 -19.68
N SER A 20 -23.86 7.31 -18.51
CA SER A 20 -23.49 8.57 -17.90
C SER A 20 -22.11 8.40 -17.28
N TYR A 21 -21.15 9.12 -17.82
CA TYR A 21 -19.78 9.11 -17.34
C TYR A 21 -19.27 10.54 -17.19
N PHE A 22 -18.26 10.71 -16.35
CA PHE A 22 -17.61 12.01 -16.13
C PHE A 22 -16.16 11.82 -15.70
N LEU A 23 -15.33 12.84 -15.94
CA LEU A 23 -13.94 12.86 -15.44
C LEU A 23 -13.91 12.89 -13.92
N CYS A 24 -13.05 12.06 -13.32
CA CYS A 24 -12.88 12.05 -11.87
C CYS A 24 -11.42 11.84 -11.47
N TYR A 25 -11.16 11.89 -10.16
CA TYR A 25 -9.82 11.75 -9.57
C TYR A 25 -8.76 12.63 -10.29
N ASN A 26 -7.62 12.05 -10.65
CA ASN A 26 -6.49 12.79 -11.22
C ASN A 26 -6.80 13.33 -12.62
N SER A 27 -7.69 12.65 -13.34
CA SER A 27 -8.05 13.06 -14.71
C SER A 27 -8.91 14.31 -14.72
N LEU A 28 -9.83 14.46 -13.76
CA LEU A 28 -10.57 15.72 -13.57
C LEU A 28 -9.63 16.87 -13.20
N TRP A 29 -8.71 16.63 -12.27
CA TRP A 29 -7.74 17.63 -11.85
C TRP A 29 -6.81 18.07 -13.01
N GLY A 30 -6.34 17.10 -13.80
CA GLY A 30 -5.55 17.36 -15.02
C GLY A 30 -6.34 18.14 -16.07
N ALA A 31 -7.60 17.79 -16.28
CA ALA A 31 -8.48 18.51 -17.22
C ALA A 31 -8.67 19.98 -16.84
N LEU A 32 -8.99 20.25 -15.57
CA LEU A 32 -9.26 21.61 -15.10
C LEU A 32 -7.99 22.49 -15.08
N LYS A 33 -6.82 21.91 -14.77
CA LYS A 33 -5.56 22.68 -14.70
C LYS A 33 -4.80 22.79 -16.02
N ARG A 34 -4.84 21.75 -16.86
CA ARG A 34 -3.93 21.59 -18.02
C ARG A 34 -4.64 21.21 -19.32
N LYS A 35 -5.93 20.87 -19.28
CA LYS A 35 -6.68 20.30 -20.43
C LYS A 35 -6.08 18.99 -20.97
N GLU A 36 -5.26 18.33 -20.16
CA GLU A 36 -4.54 17.10 -20.49
C GLU A 36 -4.36 16.24 -19.22
N VAL A 37 -4.01 14.97 -19.43
CA VAL A 37 -3.58 14.09 -18.35
C VAL A 37 -2.24 14.58 -17.79
N PHE A 38 -2.03 14.39 -16.49
CA PHE A 38 -0.74 14.67 -15.89
C PHE A 38 0.39 13.81 -16.52
N PRO A 39 1.60 14.36 -16.75
CA PRO A 39 2.69 13.66 -17.46
C PRO A 39 3.19 12.33 -16.86
N TRP A 40 2.81 12.01 -15.63
CA TRP A 40 3.17 10.77 -14.92
C TRP A 40 2.06 9.73 -14.91
N PHE A 41 0.86 10.05 -15.41
CA PHE A 41 -0.21 9.09 -15.62
C PHE A 41 -0.23 8.65 -17.09
N SER A 42 -0.31 7.34 -17.31
CA SER A 42 -0.46 6.74 -18.63
C SER A 42 -1.91 6.37 -18.96
N PHE A 43 -2.84 6.66 -18.06
CA PHE A 43 -4.26 6.32 -18.18
C PHE A 43 -5.16 7.48 -17.74
N VAL A 44 -6.42 7.41 -18.16
CA VAL A 44 -7.49 8.32 -17.77
C VAL A 44 -8.42 7.62 -16.76
N GLU A 45 -9.06 8.40 -15.90
CA GLU A 45 -10.01 7.95 -14.88
C GLU A 45 -11.36 8.60 -15.14
N TRP A 46 -12.35 7.77 -15.46
CA TRP A 46 -13.75 8.17 -15.58
C TRP A 46 -14.58 7.46 -14.53
N CYS A 47 -15.61 8.14 -14.06
CA CYS A 47 -16.56 7.61 -13.12
C CYS A 47 -17.88 7.34 -13.87
N VAL A 48 -18.52 6.21 -13.56
CA VAL A 48 -19.76 5.74 -14.23
C VAL A 48 -20.75 5.25 -13.19
N LEU A 49 -22.04 5.40 -13.47
CA LEU A 49 -23.10 5.01 -12.54
C LEU A 49 -23.54 3.55 -12.75
N ASN A 50 -23.64 2.82 -11.64
CA ASN A 50 -23.99 1.40 -11.63
C ASN A 50 -25.40 1.14 -12.18
N GLU A 51 -26.34 2.07 -11.95
CA GLU A 51 -27.73 1.95 -12.39
C GLU A 51 -27.82 1.66 -13.90
N GLU A 52 -27.05 2.38 -14.71
CA GLU A 52 -27.07 2.24 -16.16
C GLU A 52 -26.30 1.01 -16.63
N ILE A 53 -25.14 0.72 -16.02
CA ILE A 53 -24.32 -0.45 -16.34
C ILE A 53 -25.08 -1.75 -16.06
N SER A 54 -25.82 -1.82 -14.96
CA SER A 54 -26.53 -3.03 -14.52
C SER A 54 -27.62 -3.50 -15.50
N ASN A 55 -28.03 -2.65 -16.44
CA ASN A 55 -29.00 -2.99 -17.48
C ASN A 55 -28.39 -3.78 -18.65
N TYR A 56 -27.07 -3.95 -18.68
CA TYR A 56 -26.36 -4.61 -19.76
C TYR A 56 -25.60 -5.84 -19.26
N ASP A 57 -25.61 -6.90 -20.07
CA ASP A 57 -24.72 -8.04 -19.90
C ASP A 57 -23.27 -7.62 -20.17
N GLU A 58 -22.34 -8.11 -19.36
CA GLU A 58 -20.91 -7.84 -19.49
C GLU A 58 -20.39 -8.23 -20.89
N ALA A 59 -20.92 -9.32 -21.47
CA ALA A 59 -20.56 -9.73 -22.83
C ALA A 59 -21.01 -8.72 -23.90
N PHE A 60 -22.07 -7.95 -23.65
CA PHE A 60 -22.52 -6.89 -24.55
C PHE A 60 -21.64 -5.64 -24.45
N ILE A 61 -21.27 -5.25 -23.23
CA ILE A 61 -20.31 -4.16 -22.98
C ILE A 61 -18.98 -4.50 -23.64
N PHE A 62 -18.47 -5.72 -23.42
CA PHE A 62 -17.25 -6.21 -24.06
C PHE A 62 -17.30 -6.14 -25.58
N ARG A 63 -18.38 -6.63 -26.20
CA ARG A 63 -18.55 -6.57 -27.67
C ARG A 63 -18.58 -5.14 -28.20
N THR A 64 -19.17 -4.23 -27.44
CA THR A 64 -19.26 -2.81 -27.82
C THR A 64 -17.89 -2.15 -27.82
N PHE A 65 -17.09 -2.32 -26.77
CA PHE A 65 -15.71 -1.82 -26.73
C PHE A 65 -14.81 -2.51 -27.78
N LYS A 66 -15.02 -3.81 -28.02
CA LYS A 66 -14.30 -4.57 -29.05
C LYS A 66 -14.54 -4.03 -30.46
N ARG A 67 -15.76 -3.55 -30.76
CA ARG A 67 -16.08 -2.90 -32.04
C ARG A 67 -15.28 -1.62 -32.24
N GLU A 68 -15.01 -0.89 -31.16
CA GLU A 68 -14.15 0.29 -31.16
C GLU A 68 -12.64 -0.07 -31.10
N GLY A 69 -12.27 -1.34 -31.22
CA GLY A 69 -10.87 -1.79 -31.20
C GLY A 69 -10.24 -1.76 -29.80
N LEU A 70 -11.05 -1.82 -28.75
CA LEU A 70 -10.62 -1.82 -27.36
C LEU A 70 -10.98 -3.13 -26.66
N ASN A 71 -10.20 -3.49 -25.65
CA ASN A 71 -10.50 -4.58 -24.74
C ASN A 71 -10.89 -4.00 -23.38
N ILE A 72 -12.01 -4.46 -22.81
CA ILE A 72 -12.50 -4.01 -21.51
C ILE A 72 -12.65 -5.21 -20.58
N GLN A 73 -12.21 -5.07 -19.33
CA GLN A 73 -12.25 -6.13 -18.34
C GLN A 73 -12.75 -5.60 -17.00
N TYR A 74 -13.75 -6.27 -16.42
CA TYR A 74 -14.25 -5.93 -15.09
C TYR A 74 -13.39 -6.57 -13.98
N THR A 75 -13.21 -5.82 -12.89
CA THR A 75 -12.59 -6.29 -11.66
C THR A 75 -13.59 -6.12 -10.51
N SER A 76 -14.10 -7.25 -10.02
CA SER A 76 -15.18 -7.29 -9.01
C SER A 76 -14.73 -6.86 -7.60
N SER A 77 -13.43 -6.92 -7.30
CA SER A 77 -12.87 -6.48 -6.01
C SER A 77 -13.07 -5.00 -5.76
N ASP A 78 -12.68 -4.20 -6.74
CA ASP A 78 -12.60 -2.75 -6.61
C ASP A 78 -13.73 -2.02 -7.35
N GLY A 79 -14.58 -2.79 -8.06
CA GLY A 79 -15.73 -2.26 -8.79
C GLY A 79 -15.32 -1.41 -9.98
N THR A 80 -14.35 -1.88 -10.76
CA THR A 80 -13.73 -1.07 -11.82
C THR A 80 -13.65 -1.85 -13.13
N TYR A 81 -13.86 -1.15 -14.24
CA TYR A 81 -13.45 -1.65 -15.55
C TYR A 81 -12.11 -1.06 -15.95
N THR A 82 -11.26 -1.91 -16.52
CA THR A 82 -10.00 -1.50 -17.11
C THR A 82 -10.09 -1.65 -18.62
N VAL A 83 -9.73 -0.61 -19.36
CA VAL A 83 -9.73 -0.61 -20.82
C VAL A 83 -8.29 -0.59 -21.33
N THR A 84 -7.98 -1.50 -22.25
CA THR A 84 -6.68 -1.64 -22.90
C THR A 84 -6.85 -1.65 -24.42
N THR A 85 -5.80 -1.25 -25.13
CA THR A 85 -5.70 -1.51 -26.57
C THR A 85 -5.22 -2.95 -26.79
N PHE A 86 -5.70 -3.66 -27.81
CA PHE A 86 -5.37 -5.09 -28.03
C PHE A 86 -3.87 -5.43 -28.08
N ASN A 87 -3.01 -4.47 -28.40
CA ASN A 87 -1.55 -4.67 -28.49
C ASN A 87 -0.78 -4.11 -27.28
N GLU A 88 -1.47 -3.64 -26.24
CA GLU A 88 -0.87 -2.96 -25.10
C GLU A 88 -1.27 -3.65 -23.80
N THR A 89 -0.29 -3.84 -22.93
CA THR A 89 -0.49 -4.44 -21.60
C THR A 89 -0.89 -3.42 -20.54
N GLN A 90 -0.61 -2.15 -20.78
CA GLN A 90 -0.98 -1.07 -19.87
C GLN A 90 -2.38 -0.54 -20.19
N PRO A 91 -3.18 -0.23 -19.16
CA PRO A 91 -4.49 0.36 -19.36
C PRO A 91 -4.37 1.80 -19.85
N SER A 92 -5.28 2.17 -20.74
CA SER A 92 -5.44 3.55 -21.20
C SER A 92 -6.58 4.26 -20.46
N LEU A 93 -7.54 3.52 -19.92
CA LEU A 93 -8.67 4.08 -19.18
C LEU A 93 -9.11 3.15 -18.05
N LYS A 94 -9.49 3.75 -16.92
CA LYS A 94 -10.18 3.08 -15.82
C LYS A 94 -11.57 3.69 -15.66
N LEU A 95 -12.60 2.85 -15.69
CA LEU A 95 -13.97 3.23 -15.34
C LEU A 95 -14.23 2.81 -13.91
N ILE A 96 -14.52 3.78 -13.06
CA ILE A 96 -14.75 3.59 -11.64
C ILE A 96 -16.24 3.67 -11.38
N ILE A 97 -16.82 2.59 -10.87
CA ILE A 97 -18.27 2.48 -10.76
C ILE A 97 -18.73 2.97 -9.39
N PHE A 98 -19.76 3.81 -9.41
CA PHE A 98 -20.44 4.32 -8.23
C PHE A 98 -21.91 3.91 -8.23
N GLU A 99 -22.44 3.57 -7.06
CA GLU A 99 -23.87 3.30 -6.86
C GLU A 99 -24.44 4.30 -5.86
N GLU A 100 -25.70 4.70 -6.06
CA GLU A 100 -26.42 5.49 -5.08
C GLU A 100 -26.80 4.62 -3.88
N ASN A 101 -26.54 5.13 -2.67
CA ASN A 101 -27.00 4.53 -1.43
C ASN A 101 -28.33 5.19 -1.02
N PRO A 102 -29.47 4.48 -1.08
CA PRO A 102 -30.78 5.05 -0.75
C PRO A 102 -30.91 5.50 0.70
N GLN A 103 -30.09 4.98 1.61
CA GLN A 103 -30.16 5.31 3.04
C GLN A 103 -29.47 6.64 3.35
N THR A 104 -28.32 6.90 2.73
CA THR A 104 -27.51 8.10 2.99
C THR A 104 -27.74 9.18 1.94
N ASN A 105 -28.43 8.87 0.83
CA ASN A 105 -28.61 9.74 -0.33
C ASN A 105 -27.26 10.25 -0.86
N GLN A 106 -26.29 9.33 -0.98
CA GLN A 106 -24.95 9.58 -1.50
C GLN A 106 -24.53 8.49 -2.45
N TYR A 107 -23.72 8.83 -3.44
CA TYR A 107 -23.02 7.84 -4.26
C TYR A 107 -21.83 7.29 -3.50
N ARG A 108 -21.52 6.00 -3.68
CA ARG A 108 -20.37 5.31 -3.08
C ARG A 108 -19.72 4.33 -4.05
N ARG A 109 -18.45 4.00 -3.81
CA ARG A 109 -17.71 3.00 -4.60
C ARG A 109 -18.36 1.62 -4.50
N VAL A 110 -18.46 0.92 -5.63
CA VAL A 110 -18.90 -0.49 -5.68
C VAL A 110 -17.71 -1.46 -5.56
N GLY A 111 -17.98 -2.77 -5.63
CA GLY A 111 -16.98 -3.82 -5.51
C GLY A 111 -17.02 -4.50 -4.14
N TRP A 112 -16.66 -5.78 -4.07
CA TRP A 112 -16.87 -6.54 -2.84
C TRP A 112 -16.01 -6.04 -1.68
N LYS A 113 -14.80 -5.50 -1.93
CA LYS A 113 -13.98 -4.90 -0.88
C LYS A 113 -14.66 -3.69 -0.24
N ASN A 114 -15.27 -2.84 -1.07
CA ASN A 114 -15.97 -1.64 -0.62
C ASN A 114 -17.31 -1.98 0.06
N ARG A 115 -17.95 -3.10 -0.31
CA ARG A 115 -19.17 -3.59 0.35
C ARG A 115 -18.95 -4.16 1.75
N LEU A 116 -17.72 -4.54 2.09
CA LEU A 116 -17.35 -4.96 3.44
C LEU A 116 -17.12 -3.78 4.39
N ILE A 117 -16.96 -2.57 3.84
CA ILE A 117 -16.78 -1.35 4.62
C ILE A 117 -18.15 -0.81 5.04
N PRO A 118 -18.32 -0.33 6.29
CA PRO A 118 -19.58 0.28 6.72
C PRO A 118 -20.04 1.40 5.78
N PRO A 119 -21.36 1.51 5.49
CA PRO A 119 -21.89 2.46 4.53
C PRO A 119 -21.63 3.94 4.89
N ASP A 120 -21.36 4.21 6.17
CA ASP A 120 -21.11 5.56 6.69
C ASP A 120 -19.63 5.96 6.61
N SER A 121 -18.72 5.04 6.26
CA SER A 121 -17.27 5.26 6.21
C SER A 121 -16.83 5.94 4.89
N CYS A 122 -17.43 7.10 4.59
CA CYS A 122 -17.32 7.76 3.29
C CYS A 122 -15.92 8.25 2.92
N THR A 123 -15.01 8.41 3.88
CA THR A 123 -13.60 8.66 3.62
C THR A 123 -12.90 7.46 2.96
N LEU A 124 -13.33 6.23 3.29
CA LEU A 124 -12.75 4.99 2.74
C LEU A 124 -13.39 4.55 1.42
N ILE A 125 -14.69 4.81 1.26
CA ILE A 125 -15.46 4.42 0.06
C ILE A 125 -15.79 5.59 -0.87
N HIS A 126 -15.16 6.74 -0.63
CA HIS A 126 -15.22 7.96 -1.45
C HIS A 126 -16.65 8.42 -1.77
N CYS A 127 -17.51 8.58 -0.76
CA CYS A 127 -18.89 8.97 -1.02
C CYS A 127 -19.01 10.43 -1.45
N PHE A 128 -19.93 10.76 -2.36
CA PHE A 128 -20.23 12.15 -2.74
C PHE A 128 -21.74 12.38 -2.95
N PRO A 129 -22.23 13.63 -2.77
CA PRO A 129 -23.66 13.94 -2.90
C PRO A 129 -24.15 13.98 -4.36
N PRO A 130 -25.40 13.57 -4.65
CA PRO A 130 -25.96 13.52 -6.01
C PRO A 130 -25.93 14.84 -6.78
N ARG A 131 -26.05 15.99 -6.09
CA ARG A 131 -26.03 17.33 -6.70
C ARG A 131 -24.81 17.59 -7.58
N LEU A 132 -23.67 16.97 -7.27
CA LEU A 132 -22.42 17.15 -8.01
C LEU A 132 -22.46 16.51 -9.40
N ILE A 133 -23.39 15.59 -9.64
CA ILE A 133 -23.53 14.89 -10.91
C ILE A 133 -24.94 14.98 -11.49
N GLU A 134 -25.73 15.95 -11.01
CA GLU A 134 -27.08 16.19 -11.52
C GLU A 134 -27.02 16.63 -12.99
N LYS A 135 -27.88 16.03 -13.83
CA LYS A 135 -27.95 16.34 -15.26
C LYS A 135 -28.59 17.72 -15.49
N PRO A 136 -28.20 18.48 -16.52
CA PRO A 136 -27.07 18.23 -17.42
C PRO A 136 -25.72 18.47 -16.74
N LEU A 137 -24.71 17.69 -17.13
CA LEU A 137 -23.32 17.92 -16.73
C LEU A 137 -22.68 18.97 -17.65
N GLU A 138 -21.73 19.72 -17.11
CA GLU A 138 -20.87 20.58 -17.92
C GLU A 138 -19.86 19.74 -18.70
N THR A 139 -19.33 20.27 -19.80
CA THR A 139 -18.29 19.61 -20.60
C THR A 139 -17.04 20.47 -20.68
N VAL A 140 -15.88 19.81 -20.66
CA VAL A 140 -14.57 20.46 -20.86
C VAL A 140 -13.85 19.83 -22.03
N ASN A 141 -13.01 20.61 -22.69
CA ASN A 141 -12.07 20.08 -23.68
C ASN A 141 -10.89 19.42 -22.94
N PHE A 142 -10.74 18.10 -23.14
CA PHE A 142 -9.71 17.27 -22.56
C PHE A 142 -9.17 16.31 -23.61
N MET A 143 -7.87 16.41 -23.91
CA MET A 143 -7.20 15.56 -24.93
C MET A 143 -7.92 15.56 -26.30
N ASP A 144 -8.29 16.75 -26.78
CA ASP A 144 -9.01 16.99 -28.05
C ASP A 144 -10.43 16.41 -28.11
N SER A 145 -11.02 16.06 -26.96
CA SER A 145 -12.39 15.57 -26.86
C SER A 145 -13.19 16.39 -25.84
N GLU A 146 -14.48 16.60 -26.09
CA GLU A 146 -15.39 17.16 -25.10
C GLU A 146 -15.87 16.04 -24.15
N ILE A 147 -15.50 16.16 -22.88
CA ILE A 147 -15.79 15.14 -21.86
C ILE A 147 -16.63 15.77 -20.74
N PRO A 148 -17.68 15.08 -20.25
CA PRO A 148 -18.47 15.56 -19.12
C PRO A 148 -17.64 15.68 -17.84
N VAL A 149 -17.91 16.70 -17.05
CA VAL A 149 -17.32 16.93 -15.74
C VAL A 149 -18.41 17.11 -14.68
N PRO A 150 -18.10 16.78 -13.41
CA PRO A 150 -18.95 17.10 -12.28
C PRO A 150 -19.19 18.61 -12.15
N ARG A 151 -20.34 18.95 -11.58
CA ARG A 151 -20.67 20.33 -11.23
C ARG A 151 -19.77 20.84 -10.12
N GLU A 152 -19.72 22.17 -10.00
CA GLU A 152 -18.95 22.86 -8.95
C GLU A 152 -17.45 22.59 -9.07
N GLU A 153 -16.96 22.45 -10.31
CA GLU A 153 -15.55 22.36 -10.69
C GLU A 153 -14.80 21.24 -9.96
N ILE A 154 -14.15 21.58 -8.85
CA ILE A 154 -13.28 20.71 -8.07
C ILE A 154 -13.94 20.16 -6.81
N GLU A 155 -15.19 20.52 -6.52
CA GLU A 155 -15.85 20.18 -5.25
C GLU A 155 -15.91 18.67 -5.02
N ILE A 156 -16.18 17.89 -6.07
CA ILE A 156 -16.19 16.43 -5.99
C ILE A 156 -14.84 15.85 -5.56
N LEU A 157 -13.72 16.52 -5.86
CA LEU A 157 -12.39 16.01 -5.52
C LEU A 157 -12.14 16.03 -4.02
N LYS A 158 -12.83 16.89 -3.27
CA LYS A 158 -12.79 16.86 -1.79
C LYS A 158 -13.31 15.55 -1.20
N TYR A 159 -14.21 14.89 -1.93
CA TYR A 159 -14.79 13.60 -1.56
C TYR A 159 -13.96 12.43 -2.08
N LEU A 160 -13.34 12.60 -3.26
CA LEU A 160 -12.53 11.55 -3.91
C LEU A 160 -11.09 11.48 -3.40
N PHE A 161 -10.57 12.57 -2.83
CA PHE A 161 -9.24 12.66 -2.21
C PHE A 161 -9.35 13.32 -0.82
N PRO A 162 -9.79 12.59 0.21
CA PRO A 162 -10.10 13.17 1.52
C PRO A 162 -8.93 13.97 2.13
N ASP A 163 -7.70 13.48 1.97
CA ASP A 163 -6.54 13.98 2.71
C ASP A 163 -5.59 14.87 1.89
N ASP A 164 -5.69 14.86 0.56
CA ASP A 164 -4.68 15.45 -0.34
C ASP A 164 -5.26 16.16 -1.59
N TRP A 165 -6.57 16.38 -1.68
CA TRP A 165 -7.22 16.95 -2.89
C TRP A 165 -6.67 18.32 -3.33
N TRP A 166 -6.08 19.09 -2.41
CA TRP A 166 -5.55 20.43 -2.68
C TRP A 166 -4.05 20.45 -3.01
N LYS A 167 -3.33 19.33 -2.91
CA LYS A 167 -1.90 19.27 -3.19
C LYS A 167 -1.67 18.96 -4.67
N ASP A 168 -0.84 19.76 -5.33
CA ASP A 168 -0.23 19.42 -6.62
C ASP A 168 0.91 18.41 -6.42
N SER A 169 0.63 17.28 -5.76
CA SER A 169 1.62 16.27 -5.42
C SER A 169 1.51 15.04 -6.31
N GLU A 170 2.61 14.76 -7.01
CA GLU A 170 2.90 13.50 -7.70
C GLU A 170 2.91 12.34 -6.67
N PRO A 171 2.32 11.17 -6.98
CA PRO A 171 2.19 10.08 -6.00
C PRO A 171 3.54 9.47 -5.59
N ASP A 172 3.63 9.20 -4.29
CA ASP A 172 4.82 8.97 -3.47
C ASP A 172 5.58 7.67 -3.80
N SER A 173 6.86 7.79 -4.15
CA SER A 173 7.94 6.80 -3.98
C SER A 173 9.22 7.39 -4.57
N SER A 174 10.29 7.44 -3.78
CA SER A 174 11.45 8.33 -3.95
C SER A 174 12.27 8.25 -5.25
N LEU A 175 12.00 7.29 -6.13
CA LEU A 175 12.53 7.25 -7.52
C LEU A 175 11.66 8.04 -8.53
N LYS A 176 10.46 8.43 -8.14
CA LYS A 176 9.47 9.19 -8.93
C LYS A 176 9.33 10.64 -8.49
N ILE A 177 9.93 11.06 -7.36
CA ILE A 177 9.83 12.42 -6.81
C ILE A 177 10.28 13.47 -7.84
N ASP A 178 11.38 13.19 -8.52
CA ASP A 178 11.85 13.96 -9.66
C ASP A 178 12.99 13.18 -10.32
N SER A 179 12.72 12.56 -11.47
CA SER A 179 13.75 11.92 -12.30
C SER A 179 14.08 12.77 -13.53
N LYS A 180 13.57 14.01 -13.62
CA LYS A 180 13.62 14.85 -14.83
C LYS A 180 14.44 16.11 -14.63
N SER A 181 14.51 16.69 -13.44
CA SER A 181 15.44 17.78 -13.17
C SER A 181 16.87 17.31 -13.29
N LYS A 182 17.72 18.26 -13.61
CA LYS A 182 19.15 18.02 -13.78
C LYS A 182 19.76 17.60 -12.45
N GLU A 183 19.35 18.24 -11.36
CA GLU A 183 19.83 18.03 -10.00
C GLU A 183 19.48 16.62 -9.51
N SER A 184 18.23 16.19 -9.66
CA SER A 184 17.79 14.87 -9.20
C SER A 184 18.32 13.75 -10.10
N ARG A 185 18.42 13.96 -11.42
CA ARG A 185 19.13 13.02 -12.31
C ARG A 185 20.59 12.84 -11.92
N THR A 186 21.29 13.93 -11.62
CA THR A 186 22.68 13.86 -11.17
C THR A 186 22.79 13.11 -9.85
N PHE A 187 21.89 13.36 -8.89
CA PHE A 187 21.84 12.61 -7.65
C PHE A 187 21.59 11.11 -7.88
N LEU A 188 20.57 10.75 -8.67
CA LEU A 188 20.23 9.35 -8.95
C LEU A 188 21.35 8.62 -9.69
N ILE A 189 22.00 9.27 -10.66
CA ILE A 189 23.18 8.71 -11.34
C ILE A 189 24.29 8.45 -10.33
N ASN A 190 24.59 9.40 -9.44
CA ASN A 190 25.61 9.22 -8.41
C ASN A 190 25.28 8.08 -7.45
N VAL A 191 24.01 7.95 -7.03
CA VAL A 191 23.56 6.84 -6.18
C VAL A 191 23.68 5.50 -6.92
N MET A 192 23.27 5.42 -8.19
CA MET A 192 23.42 4.20 -9.00
C MET A 192 24.89 3.81 -9.19
N THR A 193 25.75 4.76 -9.54
CA THR A 193 27.20 4.52 -9.65
C THR A 193 27.77 4.00 -8.32
N TRP A 194 27.37 4.60 -7.21
CA TRP A 194 27.77 4.14 -5.88
C TRP A 194 27.27 2.73 -5.58
N LEU A 195 26.01 2.39 -5.90
CA LEU A 195 25.45 1.05 -5.71
C LEU A 195 26.19 -0.01 -6.55
N GLU A 196 26.52 0.32 -7.80
CA GLU A 196 27.29 -0.56 -8.69
C GLU A 196 28.71 -0.80 -8.15
N GLU A 197 29.38 0.25 -7.68
CA GLU A 197 30.71 0.16 -7.07
C GLU A 197 30.68 -0.59 -5.73
N PHE A 198 29.65 -0.36 -4.91
CA PHE A 198 29.42 -1.07 -3.66
C PHE A 198 29.22 -2.57 -3.90
N LYS A 199 28.34 -2.93 -4.85
CA LYS A 199 28.13 -4.33 -5.24
C LYS A 199 29.40 -4.97 -5.81
N LYS A 200 30.20 -4.21 -6.56
CA LYS A 200 31.47 -4.68 -7.13
C LYS A 200 32.54 -4.93 -6.07
N SER A 201 32.62 -4.08 -5.04
CA SER A 201 33.58 -4.22 -3.93
C SER A 201 33.18 -5.28 -2.90
N HIS A 202 31.90 -5.67 -2.85
CA HIS A 202 31.37 -6.62 -1.87
C HIS A 202 30.87 -7.94 -2.51
N LYS A 203 31.49 -8.38 -3.61
CA LYS A 203 31.10 -9.61 -4.33
C LYS A 203 31.22 -10.90 -3.51
N GLU A 204 32.05 -10.91 -2.48
CA GLU A 204 32.23 -12.06 -1.59
C GLU A 204 31.27 -12.02 -0.39
N ASN A 205 30.52 -10.94 -0.21
CA ASN A 205 29.56 -10.81 0.88
C ASN A 205 28.20 -11.37 0.48
N GLU A 206 27.82 -12.49 1.10
CA GLU A 206 26.55 -13.16 0.86
C GLU A 206 25.33 -12.27 1.17
N LEU A 207 25.45 -11.30 2.10
CA LEU A 207 24.41 -10.31 2.41
C LEU A 207 24.17 -9.30 1.27
N VAL A 208 25.06 -9.23 0.29
CA VAL A 208 24.97 -8.32 -0.87
C VAL A 208 24.67 -9.08 -2.15
N THR A 209 25.16 -10.31 -2.27
CA THR A 209 25.01 -11.12 -3.48
C THR A 209 23.77 -12.01 -3.48
N ASN A 210 23.26 -12.37 -2.29
CA ASN A 210 22.09 -13.23 -2.15
C ASN A 210 20.92 -12.46 -1.52
N GLU A 211 19.89 -12.22 -2.33
CA GLU A 211 18.70 -11.46 -1.95
C GLU A 211 17.95 -12.10 -0.76
N VAL A 212 17.86 -13.43 -0.71
CA VAL A 212 17.17 -14.15 0.38
C VAL A 212 17.90 -13.99 1.70
N VAL A 213 19.23 -14.07 1.66
CA VAL A 213 20.07 -13.91 2.87
C VAL A 213 20.05 -12.45 3.33
N ALA A 214 20.09 -11.50 2.39
CA ALA A 214 19.96 -10.08 2.66
C ALA A 214 18.61 -9.74 3.33
N GLN A 215 17.51 -10.23 2.76
CA GLN A 215 16.17 -10.06 3.29
C GLN A 215 16.06 -10.61 4.71
N ALA A 216 16.46 -11.86 4.94
CA ALA A 216 16.44 -12.47 6.27
C ALA A 216 17.30 -11.70 7.28
N HIS A 217 18.46 -11.18 6.88
CA HIS A 217 19.31 -10.38 7.76
C HIS A 217 18.65 -9.05 8.15
N ILE A 218 18.07 -8.34 7.19
CA ILE A 218 17.36 -7.07 7.41
C ILE A 218 16.13 -7.31 8.29
N GLU A 219 15.35 -8.36 8.03
CA GLU A 219 14.17 -8.72 8.81
C GLU A 219 14.52 -9.05 10.25
N ASN A 220 15.53 -9.90 10.48
CA ASN A 220 16.02 -10.21 11.83
C ASN A 220 16.51 -8.96 12.58
N TYR A 221 17.19 -8.04 11.88
CA TYR A 221 17.66 -6.80 12.49
C TYR A 221 16.49 -5.86 12.85
N ALA A 222 15.53 -5.71 11.94
CA ALA A 222 14.32 -4.93 12.16
C ALA A 222 13.51 -5.44 13.34
N MET A 223 13.33 -6.76 13.42
CA MET A 223 12.65 -7.45 14.53
C MET A 223 13.34 -7.22 15.87
N LYS A 224 14.67 -7.34 15.93
CA LYS A 224 15.43 -7.04 17.17
C LYS A 224 15.25 -5.60 17.63
N LEU A 225 15.22 -4.64 16.70
CA LEU A 225 14.96 -3.24 17.05
C LEU A 225 13.54 -3.05 17.59
N PHE A 226 12.55 -3.63 16.90
CA PHE A 226 11.16 -3.57 17.28
C PHE A 226 10.92 -4.17 18.67
N GLU A 227 11.33 -5.43 18.89
CA GLU A 227 11.16 -6.14 20.16
C GLU A 227 11.87 -5.44 21.32
N ARG A 228 13.03 -4.84 21.07
CA ARG A 228 13.73 -4.06 22.08
C ARG A 228 12.92 -2.84 22.52
N ALA A 229 12.35 -2.10 21.57
CA ALA A 229 11.51 -0.95 21.87
C ALA A 229 10.21 -1.40 22.56
N ASP A 230 9.59 -2.47 22.08
CA ASP A 230 8.33 -3.00 22.60
C ASP A 230 8.45 -3.53 24.02
N LYS A 231 9.55 -4.21 24.33
CA LYS A 231 9.84 -4.65 25.69
C LYS A 231 10.01 -3.49 26.66
N GLU A 232 10.70 -2.42 26.24
CA GLU A 232 10.90 -1.22 27.07
C GLU A 232 9.59 -0.45 27.27
N ASP A 233 8.77 -0.37 26.22
CA ASP A 233 7.47 0.30 26.23
C ASP A 233 6.44 -0.43 27.09
N ARG A 234 6.31 -1.76 26.93
CA ARG A 234 5.46 -2.62 27.77
C ARG A 234 5.88 -2.64 29.24
N ALA A 235 7.15 -2.43 29.53
CA ALA A 235 7.64 -2.27 30.90
C ALA A 235 7.28 -0.90 31.53
N GLY A 236 6.62 0.00 30.79
CA GLY A 236 6.31 1.36 31.22
C GLY A 236 7.53 2.27 31.32
N ALA A 237 8.63 1.90 30.68
CA ALA A 237 9.90 2.64 30.68
C ALA A 237 10.13 3.44 29.39
N ALA A 238 9.07 3.66 28.60
CA ALA A 238 9.13 4.36 27.33
C ALA A 238 9.72 5.77 27.45
N ASN A 239 10.78 6.02 26.69
CA ASN A 239 11.50 7.28 26.70
C ASN A 239 11.87 7.75 25.27
N LYS A 240 12.59 8.87 25.16
CA LYS A 240 13.02 9.42 23.87
C LYS A 240 13.89 8.43 23.08
N GLY A 241 14.64 7.58 23.78
CA GLY A 241 15.36 6.44 23.20
C GLY A 241 14.38 5.46 22.57
N THR A 242 13.40 4.95 23.32
CA THR A 242 12.37 4.02 22.83
C THR A 242 11.67 4.52 21.57
N SER A 243 11.26 5.79 21.54
CA SER A 243 10.66 6.41 20.35
C SER A 243 11.58 6.39 19.14
N LYS A 244 12.87 6.74 19.31
CA LYS A 244 13.87 6.67 18.22
C LYS A 244 14.04 5.25 17.73
N VAL A 245 14.03 4.26 18.63
CA VAL A 245 14.21 2.86 18.25
C VAL A 245 13.03 2.33 17.46
N TYR A 246 11.79 2.64 17.88
CA TYR A 246 10.61 2.34 17.07
C TYR A 246 10.66 3.01 15.69
N PHE A 247 11.04 4.29 15.64
CA PHE A 247 11.17 4.98 14.36
C PHE A 247 12.24 4.34 13.46
N THR A 248 13.41 4.00 14.01
CA THR A 248 14.45 3.28 13.25
C THR A 248 13.95 1.91 12.80
N ALA A 249 13.26 1.16 13.67
CA ALA A 249 12.67 -0.13 13.33
C ALA A 249 11.69 0.02 12.15
N SER A 250 10.84 1.05 12.14
CA SER A 250 9.92 1.27 11.02
C SER A 250 10.65 1.59 9.71
N GLN A 251 11.72 2.38 9.74
CA GLN A 251 12.51 2.67 8.53
C GLN A 251 13.16 1.40 7.97
N VAL A 252 13.70 0.53 8.83
CA VAL A 252 14.30 -0.74 8.40
C VAL A 252 13.22 -1.73 7.91
N LEU A 253 12.04 -1.76 8.53
CA LEU A 253 10.89 -2.55 8.06
C LEU A 253 10.39 -2.05 6.70
N ASP A 254 10.36 -0.74 6.46
CA ASP A 254 10.02 -0.18 5.15
C ASP A 254 11.03 -0.59 4.08
N CYS A 255 12.31 -0.72 4.41
CA CYS A 255 13.31 -1.25 3.47
C CYS A 255 13.00 -2.68 3.02
N LEU A 256 12.22 -3.48 3.76
CA LEU A 256 11.86 -4.82 3.33
C LEU A 256 10.95 -4.81 2.09
N THR A 257 10.23 -3.72 1.83
CA THR A 257 9.35 -3.57 0.65
C THR A 257 10.08 -3.66 -0.70
N VAL A 258 11.41 -3.53 -0.72
CA VAL A 258 12.20 -3.72 -1.94
C VAL A 258 12.30 -5.19 -2.35
N PHE A 259 12.04 -6.12 -1.42
CA PHE A 259 12.06 -7.55 -1.67
C PHE A 259 10.66 -8.06 -2.06
N PRO A 260 10.54 -8.96 -3.05
CA PRO A 260 9.27 -9.39 -3.62
C PRO A 260 8.38 -10.19 -2.63
N ASP A 261 8.99 -10.83 -1.62
CA ASP A 261 8.29 -11.64 -0.61
C ASP A 261 8.17 -10.93 0.76
N SER A 262 8.15 -9.59 0.78
CA SER A 262 8.03 -8.84 2.04
C SER A 262 6.70 -9.18 2.75
N SER A 263 6.80 -9.60 4.01
CA SER A 263 5.66 -10.13 4.76
C SER A 263 4.65 -9.03 5.13
N GLU A 264 3.36 -9.37 5.12
CA GLU A 264 2.28 -8.47 5.59
C GLU A 264 2.48 -8.08 7.07
N GLU A 265 3.13 -8.95 7.83
CA GLU A 265 3.57 -8.73 9.20
C GLU A 265 4.59 -7.57 9.32
N ALA A 266 5.57 -7.48 8.41
CA ALA A 266 6.53 -6.38 8.41
C ALA A 266 5.85 -5.02 8.15
N ALA A 267 4.86 -4.97 7.26
CA ALA A 267 4.09 -3.77 6.99
C ALA A 267 3.25 -3.34 8.20
N GLN A 268 2.58 -4.29 8.86
CA GLN A 268 1.82 -4.04 10.09
C GLN A 268 2.71 -3.53 11.23
N LYS A 269 3.87 -4.16 11.46
CA LYS A 269 4.86 -3.73 12.46
C LYS A 269 5.45 -2.36 12.13
N SER A 270 5.68 -2.05 10.85
CA SER A 270 6.13 -0.71 10.44
C SER A 270 5.09 0.35 10.81
N LYS A 271 3.81 0.10 10.49
CA LYS A 271 2.69 1.00 10.83
C LYS A 271 2.59 1.22 12.34
N TYR A 272 2.61 0.14 13.12
CA TYR A 272 2.60 0.21 14.58
C TYR A 272 3.78 1.01 15.13
N ALA A 273 5.00 0.71 14.67
CA ALA A 273 6.21 1.38 15.14
C ALA A 273 6.20 2.88 14.83
N LYS A 274 5.69 3.30 13.66
CA LYS A 274 5.50 4.73 13.31
C LYS A 274 4.51 5.41 14.24
N TRP A 275 3.33 4.81 14.41
CA TRP A 275 2.29 5.34 15.30
C TRP A 275 2.81 5.47 16.74
N ARG A 276 3.43 4.41 17.25
CA ARG A 276 3.93 4.35 18.62
C ARG A 276 5.08 5.31 18.88
N ALA A 277 6.02 5.43 17.94
CA ALA A 277 7.09 6.42 18.01
C ALA A 277 6.55 7.85 18.08
N ALA A 278 5.52 8.17 17.28
CA ALA A 278 4.85 9.47 17.28
C ALA A 278 4.11 9.74 18.60
N TYR A 279 3.37 8.74 19.12
CA TYR A 279 2.68 8.80 20.40
C TYR A 279 3.65 9.09 21.56
N ILE A 280 4.72 8.28 21.69
CA ILE A 280 5.73 8.47 22.75
C ILE A 280 6.33 9.88 22.66
N ASN A 281 6.71 10.35 21.46
CA ASN A 281 7.23 11.70 21.29
C ASN A 281 6.22 12.78 21.69
N LYS A 282 4.93 12.59 21.42
CA LYS A 282 3.87 13.54 21.78
C LYS A 282 3.69 13.62 23.29
N CYS A 283 3.62 12.48 23.99
CA CYS A 283 3.54 12.43 25.44
C CYS A 283 4.75 13.13 26.08
N LEU A 284 5.96 12.78 25.65
CA LEU A 284 7.20 13.37 26.17
C LEU A 284 7.30 14.89 25.92
N LYS A 285 6.80 15.38 24.78
CA LYS A 285 6.74 16.83 24.50
C LYS A 285 5.71 17.55 25.38
N SER A 286 4.61 16.88 25.72
CA SER A 286 3.53 17.44 26.55
C SER A 286 3.81 17.33 28.05
N GLY A 287 4.86 16.59 28.44
CA GLY A 287 5.22 16.32 29.84
C GLY A 287 4.49 15.11 30.43
N ASP A 288 3.71 14.39 29.63
CA ASP A 288 2.98 13.19 30.04
C ASP A 288 3.85 11.93 29.93
N THR A 289 3.66 10.99 30.86
CA THR A 289 4.29 9.67 30.78
C THR A 289 3.52 8.78 29.79
N PRO A 290 4.15 8.22 28.75
CA PRO A 290 3.50 7.29 27.83
C PRO A 290 2.99 6.06 28.61
N LEU A 291 1.73 5.69 28.39
CA LEU A 291 1.15 4.49 29.00
C LEU A 291 1.55 3.24 28.21
N PRO A 292 1.90 2.11 28.84
CA PRO A 292 2.19 0.85 28.16
C PRO A 292 1.07 0.45 27.19
N PRO A 293 1.38 -0.20 26.05
CA PRO A 293 0.36 -0.73 25.17
C PRO A 293 -0.42 -1.87 25.85
N GLU A 294 -1.73 -1.93 25.66
CA GLU A 294 -2.57 -3.03 26.15
C GLU A 294 -2.28 -4.33 25.35
N ASP A 295 -2.40 -5.51 25.97
CA ASP A 295 -2.17 -6.82 25.33
C ASP A 295 -3.21 -7.21 24.27
N ASN A 296 -4.10 -6.28 23.91
CA ASN A 296 -5.06 -6.45 22.82
C ASN A 296 -4.35 -6.16 21.48
N GLU A 297 -3.74 -7.19 20.89
CA GLU A 297 -3.12 -7.16 19.55
C GLU A 297 -4.09 -6.79 18.40
N GLU A 298 -5.38 -6.58 18.68
CA GLU A 298 -6.42 -6.27 17.70
C GLU A 298 -6.77 -4.77 17.52
N THR A 299 -5.99 -3.82 18.07
CA THR A 299 -6.29 -2.38 17.90
C THR A 299 -5.29 -1.64 17.01
N LEU A 300 -5.30 -1.94 15.71
CA LEU A 300 -4.57 -1.17 14.67
C LEU A 300 -5.44 -0.18 13.89
N ASP A 301 -6.49 0.34 14.52
CA ASP A 301 -7.33 1.46 14.04
C ASP A 301 -7.32 2.65 15.01
N VAL A 302 -6.14 3.01 15.53
CA VAL A 302 -5.96 4.27 16.27
C VAL A 302 -5.55 5.37 15.29
N PRO A 303 -6.35 6.45 15.12
CA PRO A 303 -6.02 7.56 14.24
C PRO A 303 -4.68 8.21 14.60
N PHE A 304 -3.90 8.55 13.57
CA PHE A 304 -2.78 9.48 13.69
C PHE A 304 -3.28 10.79 14.30
N PRO A 305 -2.61 11.37 15.32
CA PRO A 305 -2.98 12.69 15.78
C PRO A 305 -2.56 13.71 14.71
N GLU A 306 -3.54 14.33 14.06
CA GLU A 306 -3.38 15.53 13.25
C GLU A 306 -2.53 16.56 14.00
N ALA A 307 -1.43 16.97 13.38
CA ALA A 307 -0.68 18.12 13.83
C ALA A 307 -1.49 19.37 13.48
N LYS A 308 -2.21 19.93 14.46
CA LYS A 308 -2.68 21.32 14.37
C LYS A 308 -1.45 22.22 14.32
N SER A 309 -1.20 22.82 13.16
CA SER A 309 -0.23 23.89 13.00
C SER A 309 -0.81 25.17 13.60
N ASP A 310 -0.44 25.50 14.83
CA ASP A 310 -0.56 26.86 15.33
C ASP A 310 0.53 27.71 14.70
N GLU A 311 0.07 28.72 13.97
CA GLU A 311 0.84 29.71 13.25
C GLU A 311 1.42 30.72 14.25
N SER A 312 2.74 30.66 14.48
CA SER A 312 3.46 31.79 15.09
C SER A 312 4.84 31.96 14.45
N ASN A 313 4.93 33.00 13.61
CA ASN A 313 6.09 33.61 12.97
C ASN A 313 7.45 33.47 13.68
N VAL A 314 8.44 32.87 12.99
CA VAL A 314 9.88 33.17 13.12
C VAL A 314 10.55 33.02 11.73
N PRO A 315 11.50 33.88 11.31
CA PRO A 315 11.86 34.07 9.90
C PRO A 315 12.78 32.98 9.32
N ALA A 316 12.70 32.86 8.00
CA ALA A 316 13.51 31.99 7.15
C ALA A 316 15.02 32.23 7.29
N ALA A 317 15.73 31.19 7.73
CA ALA A 317 17.15 30.98 7.46
C ALA A 317 17.31 29.55 6.94
N GLY A 318 17.68 29.41 5.66
CA GLY A 318 17.85 28.11 5.02
C GLY A 318 18.99 27.30 5.63
N PRO A 319 18.89 25.97 5.73
CA PRO A 319 20.02 25.15 6.13
C PRO A 319 20.92 24.88 4.91
N SER A 320 22.13 25.44 4.96
CA SER A 320 23.26 24.98 4.14
C SER A 320 23.60 23.53 4.53
N PHE A 321 23.52 22.61 3.58
CA PHE A 321 23.99 21.23 3.76
C PHE A 321 25.52 21.19 3.61
N SER A 322 26.23 21.19 4.74
CA SER A 322 27.61 20.71 4.82
C SER A 322 27.61 19.21 5.09
N THR A 323 28.25 18.46 4.20
CA THR A 323 28.47 17.01 4.25
C THR A 323 29.22 16.57 5.51
N PRO A 324 28.68 15.64 6.32
CA PRO A 324 29.47 14.89 7.30
C PRO A 324 29.90 13.54 6.72
N GLN A 325 31.22 13.34 6.71
CA GLN A 325 31.90 12.07 6.50
C GLN A 325 31.48 11.02 7.57
N PRO A 326 31.34 9.72 7.24
CA PRO A 326 30.96 8.72 8.23
C PRO A 326 32.14 8.41 9.16
N SER A 327 32.03 8.77 10.44
CA SER A 327 32.87 8.22 11.50
C SER A 327 32.22 6.95 12.04
N LEU A 328 32.89 5.81 11.86
CA LEU A 328 32.54 4.53 12.47
C LEU A 328 32.62 4.67 14.00
N LEU A 329 31.50 4.43 14.69
CA LEU A 329 31.47 4.32 16.15
C LEU A 329 32.13 2.98 16.57
N PRO A 330 32.94 2.95 17.65
CA PRO A 330 33.53 1.70 18.15
C PRO A 330 32.48 0.82 18.86
N LEU A 331 32.56 -0.50 18.67
CA LEU A 331 31.80 -1.49 19.45
C LEU A 331 32.15 -1.41 20.95
N PRO A 332 31.17 -1.48 21.88
CA PRO A 332 31.46 -1.63 23.30
C PRO A 332 31.82 -3.08 23.66
N SER A 333 32.86 -3.23 24.46
CA SER A 333 33.36 -4.49 25.03
C SER A 333 32.37 -5.13 26.03
N GLU A 334 32.31 -6.46 26.02
CA GLU A 334 31.56 -7.29 27.00
C GLU A 334 32.03 -7.06 28.45
N PRO A 335 31.10 -6.95 29.42
CA PRO A 335 31.38 -7.18 30.82
C PRO A 335 31.05 -8.62 31.25
N THR A 336 31.98 -9.15 32.04
CA THR A 336 32.08 -10.47 32.66
C THR A 336 30.88 -10.87 33.54
N VAL A 337 30.53 -12.15 33.46
CA VAL A 337 29.48 -12.88 34.19
C VAL A 337 29.71 -12.90 35.72
N PRO A 338 28.62 -12.89 36.52
CA PRO A 338 28.47 -13.95 37.51
C PRO A 338 27.06 -14.58 37.51
N THR A 339 27.01 -15.91 37.38
CA THR A 339 25.88 -16.81 37.75
C THR A 339 25.87 -16.98 39.29
N PRO A 340 24.81 -17.48 39.98
CA PRO A 340 23.62 -18.21 39.46
C PRO A 340 22.26 -17.95 40.15
N ALA A 341 21.15 -18.26 39.47
CA ALA A 341 20.02 -19.06 40.00
C ALA A 341 18.89 -19.29 38.96
N ALA A 342 18.57 -20.57 38.75
CA ALA A 342 17.33 -21.19 38.23
C ALA A 342 16.67 -20.63 36.94
N ILE A 343 16.92 -21.35 35.86
CA ILE A 343 16.29 -21.26 34.54
C ILE A 343 14.86 -21.81 34.60
N ALA A 344 13.86 -21.02 34.19
CA ALA A 344 12.62 -21.56 33.64
C ALA A 344 12.81 -21.68 32.12
N SER A 345 12.68 -22.90 31.59
CA SER A 345 12.91 -23.24 30.18
C SER A 345 11.95 -22.52 29.22
N PRO A 346 12.35 -22.30 27.94
CA PRO A 346 11.44 -21.83 26.90
C PRO A 346 10.33 -22.87 26.66
N VAL A 347 9.10 -22.39 26.45
CA VAL A 347 7.95 -23.23 26.12
C VAL A 347 8.19 -23.90 24.77
N SER A 348 8.38 -25.22 24.77
CA SER A 348 8.45 -26.02 23.55
C SER A 348 7.05 -26.10 22.92
N LEU A 349 6.91 -25.74 21.65
CA LEU A 349 5.68 -25.99 20.89
C LEU A 349 5.51 -27.51 20.72
N ILE A 350 4.35 -28.03 21.09
CA ILE A 350 4.09 -29.47 21.16
C ILE A 350 3.07 -29.85 20.09
N ALA A 351 3.39 -30.84 19.26
CA ALA A 351 2.43 -31.47 18.35
C ALA A 351 1.26 -32.07 19.15
N GLN A 352 0.12 -32.33 18.50
CA GLN A 352 -1.02 -32.96 19.18
C GLN A 352 -0.66 -34.30 19.87
N ASN A 353 0.36 -35.01 19.37
CA ASN A 353 0.85 -36.26 19.97
C ASN A 353 1.90 -36.09 21.09
N GLY A 354 2.17 -34.87 21.56
CA GLY A 354 3.10 -34.65 22.68
C GLY A 354 4.58 -34.50 22.27
N SER A 355 4.91 -34.62 20.97
CA SER A 355 6.27 -34.44 20.45
C SER A 355 6.62 -32.96 20.27
N PRO A 356 7.87 -32.52 20.53
CA PRO A 356 8.28 -31.14 20.24
C PRO A 356 8.27 -30.88 18.73
N LEU A 357 7.50 -29.88 18.30
CA LEU A 357 7.49 -29.37 16.92
C LEU A 357 8.75 -28.53 16.71
N SER A 358 9.65 -29.01 15.86
CA SER A 358 10.82 -28.20 15.47
C SER A 358 10.40 -27.05 14.54
N PRO A 359 11.13 -25.93 14.52
CA PRO A 359 10.87 -24.83 13.59
C PRO A 359 10.84 -25.27 12.12
N GLN A 360 11.62 -26.29 11.75
CA GLN A 360 11.65 -26.85 10.40
C GLN A 360 10.33 -27.55 10.01
N MET A 361 9.65 -28.17 10.97
CA MET A 361 8.36 -28.84 10.74
C MET A 361 7.24 -27.82 10.55
N LEU A 362 7.28 -26.70 11.28
CA LEU A 362 6.33 -25.60 11.09
C LEU A 362 6.46 -24.97 9.70
N ILE A 363 7.70 -24.70 9.25
CA ILE A 363 7.98 -24.20 7.89
C ILE A 363 7.46 -25.17 6.83
N LYS A 364 7.61 -26.48 7.05
CA LYS A 364 7.12 -27.49 6.11
C LYS A 364 5.59 -27.57 6.07
N ALA A 365 4.92 -27.50 7.22
CA ALA A 365 3.46 -27.45 7.31
C ALA A 365 2.90 -26.20 6.61
N GLU A 366 3.52 -25.03 6.81
CA GLU A 366 3.17 -23.79 6.13
C GLU A 366 3.31 -23.92 4.60
N LYS A 367 4.39 -24.56 4.13
CA LYS A 367 4.62 -24.80 2.70
C LYS A 367 3.52 -25.68 2.07
N PHE A 368 3.08 -26.71 2.77
CA PHE A 368 1.96 -27.54 2.31
C PHE A 368 0.64 -26.75 2.25
N CYS A 369 0.36 -25.89 3.23
CA CYS A 369 -0.81 -25.00 3.17
C CYS A 369 -0.75 -24.03 1.97
N LYS A 370 0.42 -23.46 1.67
CA LYS A 370 0.63 -22.59 0.49
C LYS A 370 0.39 -23.32 -0.83
N TRP A 371 0.88 -24.56 -0.95
CA TRP A 371 0.64 -25.38 -2.14
C TRP A 371 -0.84 -25.76 -2.30
N ALA A 372 -1.54 -26.04 -1.21
CA ALA A 372 -2.98 -26.28 -1.27
C ALA A 372 -3.75 -25.06 -1.79
N GLY A 373 -3.40 -23.85 -1.31
CA GLY A 373 -3.99 -22.61 -1.81
C GLY A 373 -3.75 -22.39 -3.31
N SER A 374 -2.53 -22.68 -3.78
CA SER A 374 -2.20 -22.62 -5.21
C SER A 374 -3.02 -23.62 -6.03
N SER A 375 -3.16 -24.87 -5.56
CA SER A 375 -3.97 -25.89 -6.25
C SER A 375 -5.45 -25.50 -6.36
N LEU A 376 -6.02 -24.87 -5.32
CA LEU A 376 -7.39 -24.36 -5.37
C LEU A 376 -7.59 -23.27 -6.42
N GLN A 377 -6.57 -22.43 -6.65
CA GLN A 377 -6.60 -21.37 -7.66
C GLN A 377 -6.68 -21.91 -9.09
N TYR A 378 -6.22 -23.14 -9.31
CA TYR A 378 -6.29 -23.85 -10.60
C TYR A 378 -7.40 -24.92 -10.63
N GLU A 379 -8.34 -24.89 -9.67
CA GLU A 379 -9.43 -25.85 -9.52
C GLU A 379 -8.97 -27.32 -9.36
N ASP A 380 -7.71 -27.54 -8.96
CA ASP A 380 -7.15 -28.86 -8.69
C ASP A 380 -7.47 -29.30 -7.25
N VAL A 381 -8.73 -29.68 -7.05
CA VAL A 381 -9.28 -30.11 -5.77
C VAL A 381 -8.53 -31.33 -5.18
N PRO A 382 -8.19 -32.38 -5.96
CA PRO A 382 -7.43 -33.52 -5.43
C PRO A 382 -6.05 -33.14 -4.87
N THR A 383 -5.29 -32.30 -5.58
CA THR A 383 -3.96 -31.87 -5.11
C THR A 383 -4.06 -30.94 -3.91
N ALA A 384 -5.10 -30.10 -3.85
CA ALA A 384 -5.38 -29.26 -2.68
C ALA A 384 -5.64 -30.10 -1.41
N ILE A 385 -6.49 -31.12 -1.51
CA ILE A 385 -6.78 -32.04 -0.40
C ILE A 385 -5.51 -32.77 0.05
N ALA A 386 -4.74 -33.32 -0.90
CA ALA A 386 -3.51 -34.05 -0.59
C ALA A 386 -2.47 -33.19 0.16
N ASN A 387 -2.33 -31.91 -0.20
CA ASN A 387 -1.42 -30.99 0.49
C ASN A 387 -1.93 -30.61 1.89
N LEU A 388 -3.24 -30.41 2.08
CA LEU A 388 -3.82 -30.16 3.41
C LEU A 388 -3.65 -31.35 4.34
N GLU A 389 -3.83 -32.57 3.84
CA GLU A 389 -3.60 -33.80 4.61
C GLU A 389 -2.13 -33.93 5.05
N LYS A 390 -1.18 -33.57 4.17
CA LYS A 390 0.26 -33.54 4.51
C LYS A 390 0.57 -32.49 5.58
N ALA A 391 0.03 -31.27 5.47
CA ALA A 391 0.19 -30.23 6.48
C ALA A 391 -0.33 -30.70 7.85
N LEU A 392 -1.52 -31.30 7.85
CA LEU A 392 -2.17 -31.82 9.05
C LEU A 392 -1.39 -32.98 9.67
N ALA A 393 -0.79 -33.86 8.86
CA ALA A 393 0.07 -34.93 9.34
C ALA A 393 1.33 -34.40 10.04
N VAL A 394 2.04 -33.41 9.48
CA VAL A 394 3.21 -32.78 10.11
C VAL A 394 2.84 -32.18 11.47
N LEU A 395 1.71 -31.49 11.56
CA LEU A 395 1.26 -30.82 12.79
C LEU A 395 0.77 -31.79 13.87
N LYS A 396 0.25 -32.97 13.47
CA LYS A 396 -0.20 -34.00 14.41
C LYS A 396 0.94 -34.87 14.93
N THR A 397 1.85 -35.30 14.05
CA THR A 397 2.86 -36.31 14.39
C THR A 397 4.21 -35.69 14.75
N GLY A 398 4.50 -34.47 14.31
CA GLY A 398 5.83 -33.86 14.41
C GLY A 398 6.90 -34.61 13.59
N GLN A 399 6.48 -35.47 12.66
CA GLN A 399 7.35 -36.27 11.82
C GLN A 399 7.24 -35.86 10.35
N ASP A 400 8.30 -36.14 9.61
CA ASP A 400 8.38 -35.78 8.21
C ASP A 400 7.53 -36.74 7.35
N VAL A 401 6.57 -36.17 6.62
CA VAL A 401 5.75 -36.91 5.65
C VAL A 401 6.42 -36.75 4.28
N ASN A 402 6.88 -37.86 3.71
CA ASN A 402 7.40 -37.93 2.33
C ASN A 402 6.25 -38.09 1.33
#